data_AF-A0A946MGA5-F1
#
_entry.id   AF-A0A946MGA5-F1
#
_cell.length_a   1.000
_cell.length_b   1.000
_cell.length_c   1.000
_cell.angle_alpha   90.00
_cell.angle_beta   90.00
_cell.angle_gamma   90.00
#
_symmetry.space_group_name_H-M   'P 1'
#
loop_
_entity.id
_entity.type
_entity.pdbx_description
1 polymer ?
#
loop_
_entity_poly.entity_id
_entity_poly.type
_entity_poly.pdbx_seq_one_letter_code
_entity_poly.pdbx_strand_id
1 'polypeptide(L)'
;MNNIKLPTTTIGKRIESDGLSVFPLYLKIGLKTVVKSGLEMIDEGLVNVKEVSDAGSVPTLCVTNNSPCNVLFVEGDQLVGAKQNRICNSTVLIAPKSFAEIPVSCV
;
A
#
# COMPACT_ATOMS: atom_id res chain seq x y z
N MET A 1 26.46 7.94 6.28
CA MET A 1 25.34 7.09 6.73
C MET A 1 24.24 8.00 7.23
N ASN A 2 23.08 8.02 6.55
CA ASN A 2 21.94 8.83 7.00
C ASN A 2 21.44 8.27 8.33
N ASN A 3 21.59 9.03 9.42
CA ASN A 3 21.03 8.67 10.71
C ASN A 3 19.52 8.86 10.65
N ILE A 4 18.80 7.81 10.28
CA ILE A 4 17.35 7.75 10.45
C ILE A 4 17.09 7.78 11.96
N LYS A 5 16.66 8.93 12.47
CA LYS A 5 16.15 9.06 13.83
C LYS A 5 14.77 8.42 13.88
N LEU A 6 14.73 7.14 14.23
CA LEU A 6 13.48 6.51 14.62
C LEU A 6 13.01 7.16 15.94
N PRO A 7 11.70 7.39 16.12
CA PRO A 7 11.15 7.86 17.40
C PRO A 7 11.51 6.88 18.52
N THR A 8 11.24 7.23 19.79
CA THR A 8 11.48 6.37 20.95
C THR A 8 10.77 5.02 20.76
N THR A 9 11.54 4.03 20.30
CA THR A 9 11.07 2.72 19.86
C THR A 9 11.61 1.67 20.81
N THR A 10 10.82 0.63 21.08
CA THR A 10 11.25 -0.53 21.85
C THR A 10 11.33 -1.72 20.92
N ILE A 11 12.49 -2.39 20.89
CA ILE A 11 12.66 -3.64 20.14
C ILE A 11 12.06 -4.75 20.98
N GLY A 12 11.14 -5.52 20.39
CA GLY A 12 10.55 -6.68 21.02
C GLY A 12 11.50 -7.87 21.10
N LYS A 13 11.02 -8.95 21.74
CA LYS A 13 11.73 -10.23 21.71
C LYS A 13 11.80 -10.74 20.26
N ARG A 14 12.91 -11.39 19.94
CA ARG A 14 13.11 -12.10 18.67
C ARG A 14 12.02 -13.15 18.50
N ILE A 15 11.38 -13.16 17.34
CA ILE A 15 10.48 -14.22 16.88
C ILE A 15 11.27 -15.01 15.83
N GLU A 16 11.44 -16.32 16.04
CA GLU A 16 12.19 -17.19 15.14
C GLU A 16 11.30 -18.29 14.58
N SER A 17 11.44 -18.55 13.28
CA SER A 17 10.93 -19.73 12.60
C SER A 17 11.94 -20.13 11.53
N ASP A 18 12.49 -21.33 11.63
CA ASP A 18 13.58 -21.82 10.77
C ASP A 18 14.74 -20.81 10.68
N GLY A 19 15.18 -20.46 9.47
CA GLY A 19 16.22 -19.46 9.22
C GLY A 19 15.74 -18.00 9.28
N LEU A 20 14.47 -17.73 9.61
CA LEU A 20 13.90 -16.39 9.66
C LEU A 20 13.85 -15.86 11.10
N SER A 21 14.34 -14.64 11.28
CA SER A 21 14.26 -13.92 12.55
C SER A 21 13.58 -12.56 12.36
N VAL A 22 12.53 -12.33 13.14
CA VAL A 22 11.78 -11.06 13.14
C VAL A 22 11.98 -10.36 14.48
N PHE A 23 12.37 -9.09 14.43
CA PHE A 23 12.50 -8.22 15.60
C PHE A 23 11.43 -7.11 15.51
N PRO A 24 10.27 -7.28 16.18
CA PRO A 24 9.21 -6.30 16.08
C PRO A 24 9.62 -4.98 16.73
N LEU A 25 9.26 -3.87 16.09
CA LEU A 25 9.51 -2.52 16.59
C LEU A 25 8.22 -1.92 17.14
N TYR A 26 8.21 -1.59 18.43
CA TYR A 26 7.07 -0.95 19.10
C TYR A 26 7.31 0.54 19.25
N LEU A 27 6.42 1.34 18.69
CA LEU A 27 6.45 2.79 18.80
C LEU A 27 5.77 3.20 20.12
N LYS A 28 6.41 4.06 20.93
CA LYS A 28 5.77 4.64 22.13
C LYS A 28 4.76 5.75 21.82
N ILE A 29 4.58 6.08 20.55
CA ILE A 29 3.65 7.12 20.09
C ILE A 29 2.41 6.44 19.54
N GLY A 30 1.23 6.81 20.05
CA GLY A 30 -0.03 6.46 19.42
C GLY A 30 -0.18 7.22 18.11
N LEU A 31 0.08 6.55 16.99
CA LEU A 31 -0.23 7.11 15.67
C LEU A 31 -1.75 7.23 15.55
N LYS A 32 -2.27 8.46 15.41
CA LYS A 32 -3.70 8.74 15.24
C LYS A 32 -4.20 8.50 13.80
N THR A 33 -3.30 8.19 12.87
CA THR A 33 -3.65 8.02 11.47
C THR A 33 -3.92 6.55 11.19
N VAL A 34 -5.18 6.23 10.87
CA VAL A 34 -5.55 4.90 10.37
C VAL A 34 -5.10 4.82 8.91
N VAL A 35 -4.19 3.88 8.65
CA VAL A 35 -3.77 3.46 7.31
C VAL A 35 -4.30 2.06 7.10
N LYS A 36 -5.00 1.83 5.98
CA LYS A 36 -5.56 0.54 5.58
C LYS A 36 -4.88 0.04 4.32
N SER A 37 -4.87 -1.28 4.12
CA SER A 37 -4.36 -1.89 2.90
C SER A 37 -5.28 -1.55 1.71
N GLY A 38 -4.68 -1.24 0.56
CA GLY A 38 -5.40 -1.04 -0.70
C GLY A 38 -6.23 -2.25 -1.10
N LEU A 39 -5.68 -3.45 -0.98
CA LEU A 39 -6.35 -4.70 -1.32
C LEU A 39 -7.58 -4.94 -0.43
N GLU A 40 -7.42 -4.77 0.89
CA GLU A 40 -8.52 -4.89 1.86
C GLU A 40 -9.67 -3.92 1.52
N MET A 41 -9.35 -2.67 1.17
CA MET A 41 -10.37 -1.66 0.87
C MET A 41 -11.04 -1.85 -0.50
N ILE A 42 -10.38 -2.54 -1.44
CA ILE A 42 -11.00 -2.98 -2.70
C ILE A 42 -12.02 -4.08 -2.40
N ASP A 43 -11.67 -5.06 -1.57
CA ASP A 43 -12.57 -6.15 -1.18
C ASP A 43 -13.80 -5.63 -0.41
N GLU A 44 -13.64 -4.57 0.39
CA GLU A 44 -14.73 -3.88 1.08
C GLU A 44 -15.56 -2.95 0.15
N GLY A 45 -15.16 -2.76 -1.11
CA GLY A 45 -15.83 -1.87 -2.06
C GLY A 45 -15.68 -0.37 -1.75
N LEU A 46 -14.76 -0.01 -0.84
CA LEU A 46 -14.47 1.38 -0.46
C LEU A 46 -13.39 2.00 -1.35
N VAL A 47 -12.66 1.20 -2.12
CA VAL A 47 -11.69 1.65 -3.12
C VAL A 47 -12.03 1.07 -4.48
N ASN A 48 -12.04 1.94 -5.50
CA ASN A 48 -12.35 1.56 -6.88
C ASN A 48 -11.12 1.75 -7.76
N VAL A 49 -10.87 0.80 -8.67
CA VAL A 49 -9.74 0.84 -9.62
C VAL A 49 -10.27 0.87 -11.04
N LYS A 50 -9.77 1.79 -11.87
CA LYS A 50 -10.16 1.93 -13.28
C LYS A 50 -8.92 2.09 -14.16
N GLU A 51 -8.94 1.51 -15.37
CA GLU A 51 -7.89 1.72 -16.36
C GLU A 51 -8.00 3.12 -16.98
N VAL A 52 -6.86 3.79 -17.16
CA VAL A 52 -6.79 5.15 -17.72
C VAL A 52 -6.20 5.16 -19.15
N SER A 53 -5.37 4.17 -19.51
CA SER A 53 -4.56 4.24 -20.74
C SER A 53 -5.20 3.58 -21.96
N ASP A 54 -5.21 4.32 -23.07
CA ASP A 54 -5.28 3.82 -24.45
C ASP A 54 -3.88 3.39 -24.94
N ALA A 55 -3.83 2.51 -25.96
CA ALA A 55 -2.62 1.85 -26.43
C ALA A 55 -1.47 2.83 -26.77
N GLY A 56 -0.33 2.71 -26.05
CA GLY A 56 0.93 3.41 -26.38
C GLY A 56 1.66 4.11 -25.21
N SER A 57 1.02 4.26 -24.04
CA SER A 57 1.63 4.85 -22.83
C SER A 57 1.94 3.80 -21.75
N VAL A 58 2.79 4.14 -20.78
CA VAL A 58 3.02 3.32 -19.58
C VAL A 58 1.65 3.00 -18.95
N PRO A 59 1.34 1.73 -18.66
CA PRO A 59 0.03 1.38 -18.13
C PRO A 59 -0.17 1.98 -16.74
N THR A 60 -1.25 2.74 -16.58
CA THR A 60 -1.65 3.38 -15.32
C THR A 60 -3.08 3.00 -14.94
N LEU A 61 -3.31 2.86 -13.64
CA LEU A 61 -4.65 2.69 -13.07
C LEU A 61 -5.01 3.94 -12.25
N CYS A 62 -6.22 4.43 -12.40
CA CYS A 62 -6.80 5.41 -11.48
C CYS A 62 -7.45 4.67 -10.33
N VAL A 63 -6.93 4.91 -9.13
CA VAL A 63 -7.45 4.38 -7.88
C VAL A 63 -8.17 5.49 -7.13
N THR A 64 -9.46 5.27 -6.85
CA THR A 64 -10.30 6.20 -6.09
C THR A 64 -10.55 5.65 -4.69
N ASN A 65 -10.08 6.35 -3.67
CA ASN A 65 -10.32 6.04 -2.27
C ASN A 65 -11.57 6.75 -1.75
N ASN A 66 -12.67 6.01 -1.61
CA ASN A 66 -13.92 6.51 -1.02
C ASN A 66 -14.00 6.30 0.49
N SER A 67 -12.98 5.71 1.12
CA SER A 67 -12.95 5.51 2.58
C SER A 67 -12.65 6.82 3.33
N PRO A 68 -12.93 6.87 4.65
CA PRO A 68 -12.52 7.98 5.51
C PRO A 68 -11.07 7.87 6.01
N CYS A 69 -10.29 6.87 5.57
CA CYS A 69 -8.92 6.62 6.01
C CYS A 69 -7.91 6.69 4.87
N ASN A 70 -6.61 6.76 5.22
CA ASN A 70 -5.55 6.66 4.22
C ASN A 70 -5.44 5.21 3.76
N VAL A 71 -5.21 5.01 2.47
CA VAL A 71 -5.10 3.69 1.87
C VAL A 71 -3.72 3.52 1.26
N LEU A 72 -3.01 2.46 1.65
CA LEU A 72 -1.66 2.15 1.22
C LEU A 72 -1.67 0.99 0.22
N PHE A 73 -1.14 1.24 -0.98
CA PHE A 73 -0.75 0.21 -1.92
C PHE A 73 0.76 0.05 -1.84
N VAL A 74 1.23 -1.18 -1.70
CA VAL A 74 2.65 -1.51 -1.62
C VAL A 74 3.13 -1.95 -3.00
N GLU A 75 4.38 -1.61 -3.33
CA GLU A 75 5.01 -2.12 -4.54
C GLU A 75 5.01 -3.66 -4.53
N GLY A 76 4.62 -4.27 -5.65
CA GLY A 76 4.42 -5.71 -5.74
C GLY A 76 3.01 -6.19 -5.40
N ASP A 77 2.12 -5.33 -4.87
CA ASP A 77 0.71 -5.69 -4.67
C ASP A 77 0.08 -6.10 -6.01
N GLN A 78 -0.64 -7.22 -5.99
CA GLN A 78 -1.37 -7.71 -7.15
C GLN A 78 -2.82 -7.21 -7.09
N LEU A 79 -3.20 -6.41 -8.09
CA LEU A 79 -4.55 -5.90 -8.25
C LEU A 79 -5.35 -6.88 -9.12
N VAL A 80 -6.18 -7.68 -8.46
CA VAL A 80 -7.03 -8.72 -9.08
C VAL A 80 -8.44 -8.15 -9.26
N GLY A 81 -9.07 -8.39 -10.43
CA GLY A 81 -10.47 -7.98 -10.68
C GLY A 81 -10.66 -6.69 -11.49
N ALA A 82 -9.59 -6.02 -11.91
CA ALA A 82 -9.66 -5.10 -13.06
C ALA A 82 -9.77 -5.92 -14.37
N LYS A 83 -9.93 -5.27 -15.54
CA LYS A 83 -10.03 -5.97 -16.85
C LYS A 83 -8.86 -6.94 -17.10
N GLN A 84 -7.71 -6.70 -16.46
CA GLN A 84 -6.54 -7.57 -16.41
C GLN A 84 -5.95 -7.55 -15.00
N ASN A 85 -5.24 -8.61 -14.61
CA ASN A 85 -4.43 -8.60 -13.39
C ASN A 85 -3.24 -7.65 -13.58
N ARG A 86 -2.92 -6.86 -12.56
CA ARG A 86 -1.83 -5.86 -12.58
C ARG A 86 -0.95 -5.96 -11.34
N ILE A 87 0.32 -5.61 -11.46
CA ILE A 87 1.24 -5.44 -10.30
C ILE A 87 1.54 -3.95 -10.12
N CYS A 88 1.45 -3.46 -8.88
CA CYS A 88 1.86 -2.10 -8.52
C CYS A 88 3.37 -1.92 -8.69
N ASN A 89 3.78 -0.90 -9.47
CA ASN A 89 5.21 -0.59 -9.69
C ASN A 89 5.78 0.37 -8.65
N SER A 90 4.95 0.90 -7.75
CA SER A 90 5.40 1.80 -6.70
C SER A 90 4.49 1.71 -5.48
N THR A 91 5.04 2.03 -4.32
CA THR A 91 4.27 2.19 -3.09
C THR A 91 3.60 3.57 -3.09
N VAL A 92 2.28 3.62 -2.93
CA VAL A 92 1.52 4.87 -2.88
C VAL A 92 0.58 4.91 -1.68
N LEU A 93 0.47 6.10 -1.07
CA LEU A 93 -0.49 6.38 -0.01
C LEU A 93 -1.55 7.35 -0.55
N ILE A 94 -2.80 6.91 -0.61
CA ILE A 94 -3.93 7.69 -1.13
C ILE A 94 -4.74 8.24 0.04
N ALA A 95 -4.87 9.56 0.09
CA ALA A 95 -5.60 10.25 1.15
C ALA A 95 -7.10 9.89 1.14
N PRO A 96 -7.83 10.05 2.27
CA PRO A 96 -9.28 9.86 2.31
C PRO A 96 -9.98 10.69 1.24
N LYS A 97 -11.03 10.13 0.63
CA LYS A 97 -11.89 10.84 -0.33
C LYS A 97 -11.13 11.49 -1.50
N SER A 98 -10.08 10.82 -1.97
CA SER A 98 -9.23 11.31 -3.07
C SER A 98 -8.93 10.20 -4.06
N PHE A 99 -8.23 10.53 -5.15
CA PHE A 99 -7.80 9.55 -6.14
C PHE A 99 -6.33 9.79 -6.51
N ALA A 100 -5.68 8.76 -7.03
CA ALA A 100 -4.33 8.82 -7.57
C ALA A 100 -4.20 7.89 -8.77
N GLU A 101 -3.36 8.27 -9.72
CA GLU A 101 -2.91 7.37 -10.77
C GLU A 101 -1.67 6.62 -10.29
N ILE A 102 -1.71 5.29 -10.42
CA ILE A 102 -0.62 4.41 -10.02
C ILE A 102 -0.02 3.73 -11.26
N PRO A 103 1.31 3.73 -11.42
CA PRO A 103 1.96 2.97 -12.48
C PRO A 103 1.88 1.48 -12.15
N VAL A 104 1.54 0.68 -13.15
CA VAL A 104 1.43 -0.77 -12.99
C VAL A 104 2.16 -1.52 -14.10
N SER A 105 2.37 -2.81 -13.90
CA SER A 105 2.83 -3.74 -14.95
C SER A 105 1.74 -4.77 -15.26
N CYS A 106 1.70 -5.25 -16.50
CA CYS A 106 0.89 -6.42 -16.87
C CYS A 106 1.45 -7.67 -16.18
N VAL A 107 0.56 -8.63 -15.86
CA VAL A 107 0.92 -9.98 -15.39
C VAL A 107 0.36 -11.01 -16.35
#